data_AF-A0A418LUQ0-F1
#
_entry.id   AF-A0A418LUQ0-F1
#
_cell.length_a   1.000
_cell.length_b   1.000
_cell.length_c   1.000
_cell.angle_alpha   90.00
_cell.angle_beta   90.00
_cell.angle_gamma   90.00
#
_symmetry.space_group_name_H-M   'P 1'
#
loop_
_entity.id
_entity.type
_entity.pdbx_description
1 polymer ?
#
loop_
_entity_poly.entity_id
_entity_poly.type
_entity_poly.pdbx_seq_one_letter_code
_entity_poly.pdbx_strand_id
1 'polypeptide(L)'
;MFEAVIVDAVRTPIGRRKGSLAFTHPVDLLGDVLKQLLNRNGVDPVTVDDVLVGCVDQVGDQAANIGRNAWLSAGLPETVPAVTLDRQCGSSLQALQFAAQGVMSGAYEVVIAAGVESMTRVPMLSTIGLAGTPMTEDLLNRYRLDQWHRKFFDQALGAEM
;
A
#
# COMPACT_ATOMS: atom_id res chain seq x y z
N MET A 1 -5.80 -0.17 28.40
CA MET A 1 -5.77 -0.73 27.03
C MET A 1 -6.37 0.33 26.15
N PHE A 2 -5.63 0.80 25.14
CA PHE A 2 -6.16 1.77 24.18
C PHE A 2 -7.08 1.05 23.20
N GLU A 3 -8.14 1.72 22.77
CA GLU A 3 -9.09 1.21 21.78
C GLU A 3 -8.82 1.89 20.44
N ALA A 4 -8.59 1.10 19.39
CA ALA A 4 -8.42 1.62 18.05
C ALA A 4 -9.79 1.88 17.41
N VAL A 5 -9.99 3.09 16.90
CA VAL A 5 -11.22 3.49 16.20
C VAL A 5 -10.88 4.08 14.83
N ILE A 6 -11.78 3.89 13.87
CA ILE A 6 -11.68 4.54 12.55
C ILE A 6 -12.44 5.87 12.62
N VAL A 7 -11.74 6.98 12.42
CA VAL A 7 -12.32 8.34 12.47
C VAL A 7 -12.94 8.73 11.12
N ASP A 8 -12.23 8.54 10.01
CA ASP A 8 -12.72 8.82 8.66
C ASP A 8 -12.02 7.88 7.65
N ALA A 9 -12.61 7.76 6.47
CA ALA A 9 -12.05 6.98 5.36
C ALA A 9 -12.43 7.60 4.02
N VAL A 10 -11.44 7.77 3.13
CA VAL A 10 -11.62 8.30 1.78
C VAL A 10 -10.86 7.46 0.77
N ARG A 11 -11.27 7.54 -0.51
CA ARG A 11 -10.59 6.87 -1.62
C ARG A 11 -10.80 7.64 -2.92
N THR A 12 -9.94 7.37 -3.89
CA THR A 12 -10.18 7.81 -5.28
C THR A 12 -11.33 7.02 -5.91
N PRO A 13 -11.87 7.49 -7.06
CA PRO A 13 -12.49 6.60 -8.02
C PRO A 13 -11.51 5.49 -8.46
N ILE A 14 -12.03 4.33 -8.87
CA ILE A 14 -11.20 3.25 -9.40
C ILE A 14 -11.14 3.39 -10.93
N GLY A 15 -9.95 3.65 -11.46
CA GLY A 15 -9.70 3.74 -12.90
C GLY A 15 -9.55 2.37 -13.56
N ARG A 16 -10.10 2.20 -14.77
CA ARG A 16 -9.79 1.02 -15.60
C ARG A 16 -8.34 1.09 -16.10
N ARG A 17 -7.75 -0.07 -16.42
CA ARG A 17 -6.43 -0.14 -17.08
C ARG A 17 -6.42 0.70 -18.34
N LYS A 18 -5.44 1.59 -18.50
CA LYS A 18 -5.37 2.59 -19.60
C LYS A 18 -6.60 3.52 -19.67
N GLY A 19 -7.26 3.74 -18.53
CA GLY A 19 -8.45 4.58 -18.40
C GLY A 19 -8.15 5.96 -17.80
N SER A 20 -9.13 6.52 -17.08
CA SER A 20 -9.14 7.91 -16.61
C SER A 20 -7.96 8.30 -15.69
N LEU A 21 -7.40 7.36 -14.95
CA LEU A 21 -6.27 7.60 -14.02
C LEU A 21 -4.91 7.15 -14.59
N ALA A 22 -4.84 6.73 -15.86
CA ALA A 22 -3.64 6.12 -16.44
C ALA A 22 -2.42 7.04 -16.43
N PHE A 23 -2.63 8.35 -16.55
CA PHE A 23 -1.58 9.36 -16.62
C PHE A 23 -1.31 10.05 -15.28
N THR A 24 -2.07 9.74 -14.24
CA THR A 24 -1.81 10.25 -12.90
C THR A 24 -0.65 9.48 -12.29
N HIS A 25 0.36 10.20 -11.81
CA HIS A 25 1.48 9.57 -11.11
C HIS A 25 0.98 8.98 -9.77
N PRO A 26 1.36 7.74 -9.39
CA PRO A 26 0.82 7.09 -8.20
C PRO A 26 1.17 7.82 -6.88
N VAL A 27 2.34 8.48 -6.82
CA VAL A 27 2.69 9.40 -5.71
C VAL A 27 1.65 10.51 -5.55
N ASP A 28 1.25 11.16 -6.64
CA ASP A 28 0.25 12.24 -6.59
C ASP A 28 -1.15 11.69 -6.33
N LEU A 29 -1.47 10.52 -6.87
CA LEU A 29 -2.73 9.83 -6.63
C LEU A 29 -2.93 9.55 -5.13
N LEU A 30 -1.91 9.05 -4.44
CA LEU A 30 -1.95 8.83 -3.00
C LEU A 30 -1.87 10.15 -2.22
N GLY A 31 -1.01 11.09 -2.65
CA GLY A 31 -0.84 12.39 -2.01
C GLY A 31 -2.16 13.18 -1.96
N ASP A 32 -2.95 13.17 -3.03
CA ASP A 32 -4.27 13.79 -3.07
C ASP A 32 -5.26 13.16 -2.08
N VAL A 33 -5.22 11.83 -1.92
CA VAL A 33 -6.04 11.12 -0.93
C VAL A 33 -5.64 11.52 0.49
N LEU A 34 -4.34 11.58 0.79
CA LEU A 34 -3.83 11.97 2.11
C LEU A 34 -4.22 13.41 2.46
N LYS A 35 -4.04 14.36 1.53
CA LYS A 35 -4.49 15.76 1.71
C LYS A 35 -5.99 15.82 1.98
N GLN A 36 -6.78 15.10 1.20
CA GLN A 36 -8.24 15.15 1.33
C GLN A 36 -8.71 14.56 2.67
N LEU A 37 -8.08 13.49 3.15
CA LEU A 37 -8.35 12.91 4.46
C LEU A 37 -8.09 13.94 5.58
N LEU A 38 -6.90 14.55 5.59
CA LEU A 38 -6.52 15.52 6.63
C LEU A 38 -7.40 16.78 6.57
N ASN A 39 -7.63 17.34 5.38
CA ASN A 39 -8.43 18.54 5.18
C ASN A 39 -9.88 18.38 5.66
N ARG A 40 -10.49 17.20 5.47
CA ARG A 40 -11.86 16.93 5.92
C ARG A 40 -12.01 16.87 7.43
N ASN A 41 -10.96 16.51 8.15
CA ASN A 41 -10.99 16.28 9.58
C ASN A 41 -10.38 17.42 10.40
N GLY A 42 -9.71 18.38 9.75
CA GLY A 42 -9.09 19.52 10.45
C GLY A 42 -7.96 19.09 11.41
N VAL A 43 -7.34 17.93 11.14
CA VAL A 43 -6.22 17.39 11.93
C VAL A 43 -4.95 18.13 11.55
N ASP A 44 -4.18 18.58 12.54
CA ASP A 44 -2.83 19.10 12.30
C ASP A 44 -1.95 17.95 11.80
N PRO A 45 -1.43 17.99 10.57
CA PRO A 45 -0.67 16.88 10.01
C PRO A 45 0.55 16.49 10.85
N VAL A 46 1.11 17.40 11.67
CA VAL A 46 2.27 17.11 12.52
C VAL A 46 1.96 16.10 13.64
N THR A 47 0.69 15.91 13.98
CA THR A 47 0.28 14.99 15.05
C THR A 47 0.14 13.56 14.57
N VAL A 48 0.30 13.29 13.26
CA VAL A 48 0.29 11.93 12.73
C VAL A 48 1.61 11.26 13.10
N ASP A 49 1.55 10.13 13.78
CA ASP A 49 2.72 9.40 14.26
C ASP A 49 3.38 8.56 13.15
N ASP A 50 2.58 8.02 12.23
CA ASP A 50 3.06 7.20 11.11
C ASP A 50 2.03 7.12 9.97
N VAL A 51 2.51 6.80 8.77
CA VAL A 51 1.71 6.55 7.58
C VAL A 51 2.07 5.19 6.98
N LEU A 52 1.19 4.22 7.18
CA LEU A 52 1.37 2.83 6.77
C LEU A 52 0.68 2.61 5.42
N VAL A 53 1.45 2.28 4.37
CA VAL A 53 0.94 2.24 3.00
C VAL A 53 1.13 0.87 2.38
N GLY A 54 0.03 0.24 1.94
CA GLY A 54 0.08 -0.96 1.13
C GLY A 54 0.40 -0.65 -0.34
N CYS A 55 1.42 -1.31 -0.91
CA CYS A 55 1.73 -1.29 -2.35
C CYS A 55 2.41 -2.59 -2.74
N VAL A 56 1.93 -3.24 -3.81
CA VAL A 56 2.41 -4.57 -4.23
C VAL A 56 3.66 -4.43 -5.08
N ASP A 57 3.52 -3.84 -6.27
CA ASP A 57 4.63 -3.72 -7.20
C ASP A 57 5.46 -2.46 -6.91
N GLN A 58 6.33 -2.53 -5.91
CA GLN A 58 7.19 -1.43 -5.45
C GLN A 58 8.40 -1.19 -6.35
N VAL A 59 8.16 -0.85 -7.62
CA VAL A 59 9.19 -0.52 -8.61
C VAL A 59 8.84 0.75 -9.39
N GLY A 60 9.87 1.45 -9.91
CA GLY A 60 9.71 2.65 -10.71
C GLY A 60 8.94 3.72 -9.95
N ASP A 61 7.84 4.20 -10.52
CA ASP A 61 6.97 5.23 -9.93
C ASP A 61 6.40 4.87 -8.55
N GLN A 62 6.46 3.58 -8.15
CA GLN A 62 5.97 3.05 -6.87
C GLN A 62 7.09 2.56 -5.94
N ALA A 63 8.36 2.79 -6.31
CA ALA A 63 9.51 2.36 -5.52
C ALA A 63 9.85 3.34 -4.39
N ALA A 64 10.92 3.00 -3.65
CA ALA A 64 11.60 3.88 -2.71
C ALA A 64 10.65 4.51 -1.69
N ASN A 65 9.80 3.68 -1.08
CA ASN A 65 8.79 4.08 -0.10
C ASN A 65 7.78 5.09 -0.68
N ILE A 66 6.89 4.61 -1.55
CA ILE A 66 5.85 5.44 -2.18
C ILE A 66 4.98 6.17 -1.16
N GLY A 67 4.73 5.58 0.02
CA GLY A 67 4.01 6.24 1.11
C GLY A 67 4.69 7.53 1.57
N ARG A 68 6.00 7.48 1.80
CA ARG A 68 6.79 8.67 2.16
C ARG A 68 6.84 9.69 1.03
N ASN A 69 7.03 9.23 -0.21
CA ASN A 69 7.05 10.12 -1.38
C ASN A 69 5.71 10.84 -1.55
N ALA A 70 4.59 10.14 -1.36
CA ALA A 70 3.25 10.71 -1.46
C ALA A 70 2.98 11.74 -0.35
N TRP A 71 3.38 11.44 0.88
CA TRP A 71 3.28 12.37 2.01
C TRP A 71 4.03 13.68 1.75
N LEU A 72 5.30 13.58 1.30
CA LEU A 72 6.12 14.76 0.99
C LEU A 72 5.64 15.51 -0.25
N SER A 73 5.23 14.80 -1.32
CA SER A 73 4.68 15.43 -2.54
C SER A 73 3.37 16.18 -2.25
N ALA A 74 2.59 15.70 -1.28
CA ALA A 74 1.42 16.39 -0.76
C ALA A 74 1.72 17.69 0.01
N GLY A 75 3.00 18.03 0.25
CA GLY A 75 3.40 19.20 1.02
C GLY A 75 3.16 19.04 2.53
N LEU A 76 3.07 17.80 3.02
CA LEU A 76 2.85 17.49 4.43
C LEU A 76 4.18 17.48 5.20
N PRO A 77 4.17 17.67 6.55
CA PRO A 77 5.37 17.86 7.35
C PRO A 77 6.37 16.71 7.24
N GLU A 78 7.65 17.05 7.05
CA GLU A 78 8.72 16.06 6.93
C GLU A 78 8.97 15.25 8.22
N THR A 79 8.49 15.72 9.36
CA THR A 79 8.64 15.06 10.66
C THR A 79 7.88 13.74 10.78
N VAL A 80 6.82 13.54 9.99
CA VAL A 80 5.96 12.36 10.07
C VAL A 80 6.55 11.21 9.24
N PRO A 81 6.95 10.08 9.85
CA PRO A 81 7.48 8.95 9.10
C PRO A 81 6.39 8.28 8.25
N ALA A 82 6.83 7.43 7.33
CA ALA A 82 5.94 6.58 6.56
C ALA A 82 6.67 5.29 6.20
N VAL A 83 5.92 4.19 6.06
CA VAL A 83 6.43 2.91 5.59
C VAL A 83 5.51 2.35 4.50
N THR A 84 6.13 1.78 3.46
CA THR A 84 5.42 1.03 2.43
C THR A 84 5.62 -0.46 2.69
N LEU A 85 4.54 -1.23 2.70
CA LEU A 85 4.56 -2.67 2.95
C LEU A 85 3.88 -3.46 1.84
N ASP A 86 4.33 -4.70 1.71
CA ASP A 86 3.81 -5.66 0.74
C ASP A 86 3.34 -6.95 1.44
N ARG A 87 2.03 -7.16 1.43
CA ARG A 87 1.32 -8.43 1.65
C ARG A 87 0.43 -8.72 0.45
N GLN A 88 0.94 -8.46 -0.75
CA GLN A 88 0.27 -8.76 -2.01
C GLN A 88 -1.13 -8.12 -2.04
N CYS A 89 -2.17 -8.83 -2.49
CA CYS A 89 -3.53 -8.29 -2.51
C CYS A 89 -4.04 -7.78 -1.14
N GLY A 90 -3.45 -8.23 -0.03
CA GLY A 90 -3.79 -7.84 1.33
C GLY A 90 -3.00 -6.66 1.91
N SER A 91 -2.09 -6.02 1.16
CA SER A 91 -1.17 -4.99 1.67
C SER A 91 -1.87 -3.84 2.43
N SER A 92 -2.94 -3.28 1.86
CA SER A 92 -3.66 -2.16 2.49
C SER A 92 -4.47 -2.57 3.71
N LEU A 93 -4.97 -3.81 3.74
CA LEU A 93 -5.64 -4.35 4.93
C LEU A 93 -4.61 -4.61 6.04
N GLN A 94 -3.43 -5.10 5.69
CA GLN A 94 -2.33 -5.25 6.64
C GLN A 94 -1.87 -3.90 7.22
N ALA A 95 -1.84 -2.85 6.39
CA ALA A 95 -1.55 -1.50 6.87
C ALA A 95 -2.56 -1.05 7.95
N LEU A 96 -3.85 -1.32 7.73
CA LEU A 96 -4.90 -1.04 8.73
C LEU A 96 -4.73 -1.87 10.00
N GLN A 97 -4.38 -3.15 9.89
CA GLN A 97 -4.11 -4.02 11.04
C GLN A 97 -2.91 -3.52 11.87
N PHE A 98 -1.81 -3.12 11.23
CA PHE A 98 -0.65 -2.54 11.91
C PHE A 98 -1.00 -1.21 12.59
N ALA A 99 -1.79 -0.36 11.94
CA ALA A 99 -2.26 0.89 12.53
C ALA A 99 -3.08 0.62 13.81
N ALA A 100 -4.04 -0.29 13.74
CA ALA A 100 -4.86 -0.67 14.89
C ALA A 100 -4.01 -1.26 16.02
N GLN A 101 -3.07 -2.16 15.71
CA GLN A 101 -2.15 -2.72 16.69
C GLN A 101 -1.27 -1.66 17.36
N GLY A 102 -0.75 -0.70 16.57
CA GLY A 102 0.04 0.41 17.08
C GLY A 102 -0.74 1.28 18.07
N VAL A 103 -1.99 1.64 17.74
CA VAL A 103 -2.88 2.36 18.67
C VAL A 103 -3.16 1.54 19.92
N MET A 104 -3.59 0.28 19.77
CA MET A 104 -3.93 -0.59 20.91
C MET A 104 -2.75 -0.83 21.86
N SER A 105 -1.52 -0.83 21.33
CA SER A 105 -0.28 -0.94 22.11
C SER A 105 0.15 0.36 22.78
N GLY A 106 -0.41 1.51 22.38
CA GLY A 106 0.01 2.84 22.82
C GLY A 106 1.25 3.38 22.10
N ALA A 107 1.64 2.75 20.98
CA ALA A 107 2.75 3.22 20.15
C ALA A 107 2.35 4.39 19.26
N TYR A 108 1.07 4.50 18.90
CA TYR A 108 0.50 5.59 18.11
C TYR A 108 -0.72 6.17 18.81
N GLU A 109 -0.87 7.50 18.77
CA GLU A 109 -2.10 8.21 19.08
C GLU A 109 -2.92 8.46 17.81
N VAL A 110 -2.26 8.86 16.72
CA VAL A 110 -2.89 9.10 15.40
C VAL A 110 -2.03 8.48 14.31
N VAL A 111 -2.62 7.55 13.55
CA VAL A 111 -1.92 6.83 12.48
C VAL A 111 -2.80 6.77 11.24
N ILE A 112 -2.20 6.89 10.06
CA ILE A 112 -2.91 6.75 8.79
C ILE A 112 -2.55 5.41 8.16
N ALA A 113 -3.56 4.58 7.90
CA ALA A 113 -3.44 3.41 7.03
C ALA A 113 -3.97 3.75 5.64
N ALA A 114 -3.20 3.44 4.60
CA ALA A 114 -3.54 3.72 3.21
C ALA A 114 -3.03 2.63 2.26
N GLY A 115 -3.28 2.81 0.96
CA GLY A 115 -2.70 1.98 -0.07
C GLY A 115 -2.83 2.60 -1.45
N VAL A 116 -1.95 2.20 -2.36
CA VAL A 116 -1.89 2.73 -3.72
C VAL A 116 -1.37 1.69 -4.70
N GLU A 117 -1.96 1.65 -5.89
CA GLU A 117 -1.52 0.81 -6.99
C GLU A 117 -1.91 1.46 -8.33
N SER A 118 -0.97 1.52 -9.28
CA SER A 118 -1.17 2.03 -10.63
C SER A 118 -0.73 0.99 -11.65
N MET A 119 -1.58 -0.01 -11.83
CA MET A 119 -1.34 -1.15 -12.75
C MET A 119 -1.19 -0.77 -14.23
N THR A 120 -1.49 0.48 -14.61
CA THR A 120 -1.24 0.98 -15.98
C THR A 120 0.20 1.42 -16.16
N ARG A 121 0.80 2.02 -15.13
CA ARG A 121 2.16 2.56 -15.15
C ARG A 121 3.17 1.51 -14.67
N VAL A 122 2.80 0.76 -13.64
CA VAL A 122 3.55 -0.38 -13.10
C VAL A 122 2.66 -1.62 -13.25
N PRO A 123 2.74 -2.35 -14.39
CA PRO A 123 1.95 -3.56 -14.59
C PRO A 123 2.18 -4.59 -13.49
N MET A 124 1.17 -5.42 -13.22
CA MET A 124 1.29 -6.51 -12.26
C MET A 124 2.51 -7.38 -12.57
N LEU A 125 3.23 -7.79 -11.53
CA LEU A 125 4.47 -8.58 -11.60
C LEU A 125 5.69 -7.80 -12.13
N SER A 126 5.65 -6.46 -12.17
CA SER A 126 6.80 -5.65 -12.60
C SER A 126 8.01 -5.82 -11.68
N THR A 127 7.79 -6.21 -10.42
CA THR A 127 8.87 -6.54 -9.47
C THR A 127 9.60 -7.85 -9.80
N ILE A 128 9.02 -8.70 -10.64
CA ILE A 128 9.58 -9.98 -11.06
C ILE A 128 10.37 -9.81 -12.36
N GLY A 129 11.56 -10.43 -12.45
CA GLY A 129 12.35 -10.51 -13.67
C GLY A 129 13.32 -9.35 -13.89
N LEU A 130 13.32 -8.31 -13.05
CA LEU A 130 14.27 -7.20 -13.12
C LEU A 130 15.70 -7.61 -12.74
N ALA A 131 15.83 -8.37 -11.65
CA ALA A 131 17.10 -8.85 -11.11
C ALA A 131 17.01 -10.33 -10.67
N GLY A 132 16.16 -11.10 -11.34
CA GLY A 132 15.87 -12.50 -11.02
C GLY A 132 14.39 -12.76 -10.79
N THR A 133 14.07 -13.93 -10.23
CA THR A 133 12.70 -14.36 -9.96
C THR A 133 12.58 -14.92 -8.54
N PRO A 134 11.49 -14.64 -7.81
CA PRO A 134 11.22 -15.29 -6.52
C PRO A 134 10.78 -16.76 -6.69
N MET A 135 10.54 -17.20 -7.93
CA MET A 135 10.09 -18.56 -8.25
C MET A 135 11.29 -19.52 -8.33
N THR A 136 11.72 -20.03 -7.19
CA THR A 136 12.79 -21.05 -7.10
C THR A 136 12.32 -22.41 -7.64
N GLU A 137 13.25 -23.31 -7.97
CA GLU A 137 12.94 -24.68 -8.42
C GLU A 137 12.06 -25.44 -7.41
N ASP A 138 12.34 -25.30 -6.11
CA ASP A 138 11.51 -25.89 -5.05
C ASP A 138 10.07 -25.36 -5.05
N LEU A 139 9.88 -24.04 -5.26
CA LEU A 139 8.56 -23.42 -5.31
C LEU A 139 7.80 -23.89 -6.56
N LEU A 140 8.49 -23.93 -7.70
CA LEU A 140 7.94 -24.43 -8.96
C LEU A 140 7.52 -25.90 -8.82
N ASN A 141 8.37 -26.75 -8.25
CA ASN A 141 8.10 -28.18 -8.04
C ASN A 141 6.94 -28.42 -7.05
N ARG A 142 6.92 -27.69 -5.92
CA ARG A 142 5.87 -27.80 -4.91
C ARG A 142 4.49 -27.49 -5.47
N TYR A 143 4.39 -26.41 -6.24
CA TYR A 143 3.12 -25.92 -6.77
C TYR A 143 2.87 -26.33 -8.23
N ARG A 144 3.79 -27.08 -8.84
CA ARG A 144 3.76 -27.54 -10.25
C ARG A 144 3.53 -26.39 -11.23
N LEU A 145 4.23 -25.28 -11.01
CA LEU A 145 4.08 -24.04 -11.79
C LEU A 145 4.75 -24.12 -13.17
N ASP A 146 5.48 -25.20 -13.43
CA ASP A 146 6.04 -25.62 -14.72
C ASP A 146 4.97 -26.20 -15.68
N GLN A 147 3.80 -26.57 -15.16
CA GLN A 147 2.72 -27.18 -15.93
C GLN A 147 1.67 -26.12 -16.30
N TRP A 148 1.69 -25.69 -17.58
CA TRP A 148 0.59 -24.93 -18.17
C TRP A 148 -0.73 -25.68 -17.91
N HIS A 149 -1.72 -24.99 -17.32
CA HIS A 149 -3.11 -25.45 -17.03
C HIS A 149 -3.50 -25.79 -15.57
N ARG A 150 -2.75 -25.43 -14.52
CA ARG A 150 -3.27 -25.49 -13.13
C ARG A 150 -3.12 -24.20 -12.33
N LYS A 151 -4.07 -24.02 -11.38
CA LYS A 151 -4.27 -22.81 -10.56
C LYS A 151 -2.95 -22.31 -9.98
N PHE A 152 -2.59 -21.07 -10.30
CA PHE A 152 -1.68 -20.28 -9.47
C PHE A 152 -2.13 -20.41 -8.01
N PHE A 153 -1.22 -20.68 -7.08
CA PHE A 153 -1.62 -20.83 -5.69
C PHE A 153 -2.14 -19.48 -5.18
N ASP A 154 -3.30 -19.52 -4.53
CA ASP A 154 -3.95 -18.31 -4.06
C ASP A 154 -3.27 -17.85 -2.78
N GLN A 155 -2.56 -16.72 -2.87
CA GLN A 155 -1.92 -16.10 -1.71
C GLN A 155 -2.93 -15.47 -0.75
N ALA A 156 -4.18 -15.25 -1.18
CA ALA A 156 -5.24 -14.76 -0.30
C ALA A 156 -5.63 -15.80 0.78
N LEU A 157 -5.43 -17.10 0.54
CA LEU A 157 -5.74 -18.15 1.51
C LEU A 157 -5.02 -17.97 2.86
N GLY A 158 -3.81 -17.41 2.85
CA GLY A 158 -3.05 -17.11 4.08
C GLY A 158 -3.30 -15.71 4.65
N ALA A 159 -3.99 -14.84 3.90
CA ALA A 159 -4.24 -13.45 4.27
C ALA A 159 -5.63 -13.23 4.89
N GLU A 160 -6.54 -14.21 4.80
CA GLU A 160 -7.86 -14.19 5.43
C GLU A 160 -7.87 -14.61 6.91
N MET A 161 -6.75 -15.13 7.43
CA MET A 161 -6.55 -15.49 8.84
C MET A 161 -5.92 -14.34 9.64
#